data_AF-B5RIN9-F1
#
_entry.id   AF-B5RIN9-F1
#
_cell.length_a   1.000
_cell.length_b   1.000
_cell.length_c   1.000
_cell.angle_alpha   90.00
_cell.angle_beta   90.00
_cell.angle_gamma   90.00
#
_symmetry.space_group_name_H-M   'P 1'
#
loop_
_entity.id
_entity.type
_entity.pdbx_description
1 polymer ?
#
loop_
_entity_poly.entity_id
_entity_poly.type
_entity_poly.pdbx_seq_one_letter_code
_entity_poly.pdbx_strand_id
1 'polypeptide(L)'
;PAQLILIGILTTLSLSLCLSSLRYVIYVYVFVYPSLSHTLLFCFGYLFVGYVTLFADMTALTLLRRSVTAVSYDGYAHVCVTNWRFLPQLQRCQLHLHVSGRHAAVLLSSKTTATTATSAVAAAQAPNAYANVGGFSITYRTMSAAAPKLVAVAESRRFMIDCFKAVKVPQAHAEAQADLLVAADHRGHFSHGMNRLEMYINDLAINSTDGAAVPKILKETPATAWVDGLNGLGAVVGNYCMDLAIKKAKTVGVGWVCAKGSNHYGMAGWYAIRAMDQGLVGMSMTNTSPLMAPTRAKEAALGTNPLSLGANATNGDKFLLDMATTAVAVGKIEIQRRKGAPLPDGWAQDPSGEVTNDAELGFSTGCLMPLGGSELTSGYKGYGLGAMVDILSGVMSGANYSTQVRKWTHAGADSAADLGQVFIAVDPNCFAPNFEERMADFNSRLRGATPTDPSKPVLLAGDKEKKGMADVDAAGGIQYLENQLKTCANLAEILKIKPLSFV
;
A
#
# COMPACT_ATOMS: atom_id res chain seq x y z
N PRO A 1 -70.01 4.69 -7.02
CA PRO A 1 -70.51 6.08 -7.01
C PRO A 1 -70.55 6.64 -5.58
N ALA A 2 -69.42 7.21 -5.15
CA ALA A 2 -69.32 8.20 -4.07
C ALA A 2 -67.96 8.88 -4.25
N GLN A 3 -67.98 10.09 -4.81
CA GLN A 3 -66.81 10.95 -4.94
C GLN A 3 -66.38 11.40 -3.55
N LEU A 4 -65.13 11.12 -3.14
CA LEU A 4 -64.49 11.87 -2.06
C LEU A 4 -63.77 13.07 -2.68
N ILE A 5 -64.33 14.24 -2.45
CA ILE A 5 -63.77 15.54 -2.81
C ILE A 5 -62.62 15.83 -1.83
N LEU A 6 -61.38 15.85 -2.33
CA LEU A 6 -60.23 16.32 -1.57
C LEU A 6 -60.24 17.86 -1.60
N ILE A 7 -60.71 18.49 -0.53
CA ILE A 7 -60.54 19.93 -0.32
C ILE A 7 -59.13 20.15 0.24
N GLY A 8 -58.17 20.40 -0.64
CA GLY A 8 -56.86 20.89 -0.25
C GLY A 8 -56.93 22.37 0.09
N ILE A 9 -56.77 22.73 1.37
CA ILE A 9 -56.57 24.12 1.78
C ILE A 9 -55.13 24.50 1.40
N LEU A 10 -54.97 25.25 0.30
CA LEU A 10 -53.73 25.94 0.00
C LEU A 10 -53.57 27.09 1.00
N THR A 11 -52.66 26.93 1.97
CA THR A 11 -52.17 28.08 2.75
C THR A 11 -50.82 28.51 2.17
N THR A 12 -50.84 29.59 1.40
CA THR A 12 -49.65 30.26 0.88
C THR A 12 -49.01 31.05 2.02
N LEU A 13 -47.89 30.57 2.57
CA LEU A 13 -47.05 31.39 3.46
C LEU A 13 -45.99 32.08 2.60
N SER A 14 -46.22 33.35 2.29
CA SER A 14 -45.27 34.18 1.55
C SER A 14 -44.23 34.77 2.50
N LEU A 15 -43.05 34.17 2.63
CA LEU A 15 -41.91 34.84 3.25
C LEU A 15 -41.17 35.67 2.20
N SER A 16 -41.29 36.99 2.26
CA SER A 16 -40.46 37.91 1.46
C SER A 16 -39.12 38.13 2.15
N LEU A 17 -38.05 37.55 1.61
CA LEU A 17 -36.68 38.00 1.85
C LEU A 17 -36.19 38.70 0.59
N CYS A 18 -36.05 40.02 0.69
CA CYS A 18 -35.56 40.88 -0.36
C CYS A 18 -34.03 40.78 -0.41
N LEU A 19 -33.48 40.08 -1.42
CA LEU A 19 -32.13 40.26 -1.94
C LEU A 19 -32.10 39.76 -3.39
N SER A 20 -32.00 40.71 -4.32
CA SER A 20 -31.57 40.64 -5.72
C SER A 20 -31.56 39.27 -6.44
N SER A 21 -32.52 39.14 -7.38
CA SER A 21 -32.41 38.40 -8.64
C SER A 21 -32.03 36.90 -8.60
N LEU A 22 -32.87 36.08 -7.95
CA LEU A 22 -33.19 34.70 -8.35
C LEU A 22 -34.46 34.28 -7.59
N ARG A 23 -35.55 33.91 -8.28
CA ARG A 23 -36.76 33.38 -7.64
C ARG A 23 -36.56 31.89 -7.37
N TYR A 24 -36.37 31.50 -6.12
CA TYR A 24 -36.42 30.10 -5.70
C TYR A 24 -37.82 29.80 -5.14
N VAL A 25 -38.48 28.78 -5.69
CA VAL A 25 -39.71 28.21 -5.11
C VAL A 25 -39.29 26.99 -4.30
N ILE A 26 -39.39 27.09 -2.97
CA ILE A 26 -39.17 25.96 -2.06
C ILE A 26 -40.51 25.27 -1.86
N TYR A 27 -40.62 24.01 -2.29
CA TYR A 27 -41.76 23.15 -1.94
C TYR A 27 -41.45 22.41 -0.64
N VAL A 28 -42.17 22.74 0.42
CA VAL A 28 -42.14 21.99 1.69
C VAL A 28 -43.28 20.99 1.66
N TYR A 29 -42.97 19.70 1.56
CA TYR A 29 -43.96 18.63 1.72
C TYR A 29 -44.04 18.24 3.19
N VAL A 30 -45.17 18.54 3.84
CA VAL A 30 -45.48 18.05 5.18
C VAL A 30 -46.32 16.78 5.02
N PHE A 31 -45.73 15.62 5.30
CA PHE A 31 -46.48 14.38 5.38
C PHE A 31 -47.06 14.24 6.80
N VAL A 32 -48.37 14.40 6.92
CA VAL A 32 -49.10 14.07 8.15
C VAL A 32 -49.52 12.59 8.07
N TYR A 33 -48.84 11.73 8.82
CA TYR A 33 -49.32 10.36 9.03
C TYR A 33 -50.36 10.35 10.15
N PRO A 34 -51.53 9.72 9.96
CA PRO A 34 -52.44 9.47 11.08
C PRO A 34 -51.89 8.31 11.90
N SER A 35 -51.22 8.57 13.01
CA SER A 35 -50.96 7.55 14.02
C SER A 35 -51.85 7.78 15.23
N LEU A 36 -52.73 6.81 15.50
CA LEU A 36 -53.44 6.68 16.76
C LEU A 36 -52.43 6.37 17.87
N SER A 37 -52.03 7.39 18.63
CA SER A 37 -51.73 7.35 20.08
C SER A 37 -50.80 8.51 20.44
N HIS A 38 -51.13 9.20 21.54
CA HIS A 38 -50.38 10.34 22.05
C HIS A 38 -48.98 9.94 22.49
N THR A 39 -47.94 10.41 21.80
CA THR A 39 -46.63 10.80 22.39
C THR A 39 -45.89 11.67 21.38
N LEU A 40 -45.51 12.89 21.78
CA LEU A 40 -44.69 13.82 21.00
C LEU A 40 -43.26 13.26 20.83
N LEU A 41 -42.81 13.08 19.59
CA LEU A 41 -41.40 12.84 19.27
C LEU A 41 -40.94 13.88 18.23
N PHE A 42 -39.99 14.74 18.63
CA PHE A 42 -39.30 15.65 17.71
C PHE A 42 -38.26 14.85 16.90
N CYS A 43 -38.47 14.69 15.61
CA CYS A 43 -37.46 14.18 14.68
C CYS A 43 -36.89 15.33 13.83
N PHE A 44 -35.58 15.55 13.93
CA PHE A 44 -34.82 16.40 13.00
C PHE A 44 -34.77 15.74 11.62
N GLY A 45 -35.34 16.39 10.60
CA GLY A 45 -35.35 15.90 9.23
C GLY A 45 -34.04 16.16 8.50
N TYR A 46 -33.45 15.12 7.91
CA TYR A 46 -32.36 15.20 6.94
C TYR A 46 -32.89 15.63 5.56
N LEU A 47 -32.16 16.52 4.90
CA LEU A 47 -32.43 17.05 3.57
C LEU A 47 -32.12 15.97 2.50
N PHE A 48 -33.16 15.41 1.87
CA PHE A 48 -33.01 14.57 0.67
C PHE A 48 -33.37 15.40 -0.57
N VAL A 49 -32.38 15.68 -1.42
CA VAL A 49 -32.62 16.27 -2.75
C VAL A 49 -32.82 15.12 -3.74
N GLY A 50 -34.08 14.75 -3.96
CA GLY A 50 -34.49 13.81 -5.00
C GLY A 50 -35.05 14.55 -6.21
N TYR A 51 -34.44 14.38 -7.38
CA TYR A 51 -34.96 14.90 -8.65
C TYR A 51 -36.12 14.01 -9.13
N VAL A 52 -37.29 14.59 -9.36
CA VAL A 52 -38.40 13.94 -10.08
C VAL A 52 -38.68 14.73 -11.36
N THR A 53 -38.51 14.06 -12.49
CA THR A 53 -38.75 14.56 -13.85
C THR A 53 -40.24 14.63 -14.13
N LEU A 54 -40.75 15.79 -14.56
CA LEU A 54 -42.11 15.95 -15.09
C LEU A 54 -42.03 16.48 -16.51
N PHE A 55 -42.58 15.70 -17.44
CA PHE A 55 -42.74 16.03 -18.86
C PHE A 55 -43.82 17.10 -19.05
N ALA A 56 -43.51 18.14 -19.82
CA ALA A 56 -44.47 18.96 -20.52
C ALA A 56 -43.86 19.42 -21.87
N ASP A 57 -44.45 18.89 -22.95
CA ASP A 57 -44.39 19.34 -24.36
C ASP A 57 -44.85 20.81 -24.49
N MET A 58 -44.55 21.65 -25.50
CA MET A 58 -43.74 21.70 -26.73
C MET A 58 -43.50 23.21 -26.95
N THR A 59 -42.36 23.71 -27.46
CA THR A 59 -42.25 24.10 -28.88
C THR A 59 -40.79 24.34 -29.30
N ALA A 60 -40.37 23.51 -30.27
CA ALA A 60 -39.46 23.76 -31.39
C ALA A 60 -38.10 24.47 -31.19
N LEU A 61 -37.01 23.69 -31.22
CA LEU A 61 -35.90 23.94 -32.14
C LEU A 61 -35.17 22.63 -32.51
N THR A 62 -34.89 22.51 -33.80
CA THR A 62 -34.56 21.34 -34.61
C THR A 62 -33.32 20.56 -34.15
N LEU A 63 -33.45 19.25 -33.90
CA LEU A 63 -32.33 18.29 -33.82
C LEU A 63 -32.67 17.01 -34.61
N LEU A 64 -31.70 16.57 -35.41
CA LEU A 64 -31.82 15.45 -36.34
C LEU A 64 -32.22 14.13 -35.65
N ARG A 65 -33.23 13.46 -36.24
CA ARG A 65 -33.64 12.07 -35.99
C ARG A 65 -32.46 11.09 -36.00
N ARG A 66 -32.37 10.23 -34.96
CA ARG A 66 -32.16 8.79 -35.12
C ARG A 66 -33.05 8.04 -34.14
N SER A 67 -33.87 7.16 -34.71
CA SER A 67 -34.92 6.35 -34.11
C SER A 67 -34.38 5.23 -33.21
N VAL A 68 -34.97 5.07 -32.03
CA VAL A 68 -34.88 3.84 -31.21
C VAL A 68 -36.24 3.15 -31.32
N THR A 69 -36.25 1.92 -31.83
CA THR A 69 -37.44 1.07 -31.85
C THR A 69 -37.34 0.13 -30.66
N ALA A 70 -38.24 0.27 -29.68
CA ALA A 70 -38.44 -0.73 -28.64
C ALA A 70 -39.48 -1.74 -29.12
N VAL A 71 -39.13 -3.03 -29.12
CA VAL A 71 -40.08 -4.13 -29.30
C VAL A 71 -40.08 -4.92 -28.00
N SER A 72 -41.23 -5.03 -27.34
CA SER A 72 -41.39 -5.82 -26.11
C SER A 72 -41.86 -7.23 -26.45
N TYR A 73 -41.19 -8.25 -25.91
CA TYR A 73 -41.79 -9.54 -25.58
C TYR A 73 -41.08 -10.11 -24.35
N ASP A 74 -41.87 -10.57 -23.37
CA ASP A 74 -41.53 -11.36 -22.18
C ASP A 74 -40.28 -10.97 -21.37
N GLY A 75 -40.50 -10.06 -20.42
CA GLY A 75 -40.07 -10.28 -19.04
C GLY A 75 -38.60 -10.09 -18.64
N TYR A 76 -37.66 -9.79 -19.54
CA TYR A 76 -36.28 -9.40 -19.17
C TYR A 76 -35.69 -8.37 -20.15
N ALA A 77 -35.32 -7.18 -19.65
CA ALA A 77 -34.60 -6.18 -20.42
C ALA A 77 -33.10 -6.19 -20.06
N HIS A 78 -32.27 -6.72 -20.96
CA HIS A 78 -30.83 -6.49 -20.96
C HIS A 78 -30.51 -5.20 -21.73
N VAL A 79 -29.85 -4.24 -21.08
CA VAL A 79 -29.28 -3.07 -21.76
C VAL A 79 -27.77 -3.23 -21.78
N CYS A 80 -27.22 -3.52 -22.96
CA CYS A 80 -25.79 -3.51 -23.21
C CYS A 80 -25.42 -2.17 -23.84
N VAL A 81 -24.58 -1.38 -23.15
CA VAL A 81 -23.99 -0.16 -23.72
C VAL A 81 -22.48 -0.40 -23.80
N THR A 82 -21.96 -0.50 -25.01
CA THR A 82 -20.51 -0.53 -25.28
C THR A 82 -20.08 0.70 -26.07
N ASN A 83 -18.87 1.17 -25.72
CA ASN A 83 -17.98 2.15 -26.36
C ASN A 83 -18.14 3.62 -25.99
N TRP A 84 -17.18 4.09 -25.18
CA TRP A 84 -16.79 5.49 -25.06
C TRP A 84 -15.67 5.79 -26.08
N ARG A 85 -15.85 6.85 -26.89
CA ARG A 85 -14.76 7.52 -27.61
C ARG A 85 -14.64 8.94 -27.07
N PHE A 86 -13.44 9.31 -26.60
CA PHE A 86 -13.09 10.68 -26.25
C PHE A 86 -12.86 11.51 -27.53
N LEU A 87 -13.54 12.66 -27.64
CA LEU A 87 -13.22 13.73 -28.59
C LEU A 87 -12.54 14.87 -27.82
N PRO A 88 -11.31 15.30 -28.20
CA PRO A 88 -10.63 16.40 -27.53
C PRO A 88 -10.68 17.66 -28.39
N GLN A 89 -11.55 18.64 -28.12
CA GLN A 89 -11.38 20.02 -28.62
C GLN A 89 -12.12 21.06 -27.77
N LEU A 90 -11.35 21.90 -27.07
CA LEU A 90 -11.65 23.32 -26.85
C LEU A 90 -10.31 24.08 -26.81
N GLN A 91 -9.94 24.66 -27.96
CA GLN A 91 -9.10 25.87 -28.04
C GLN A 91 -10.05 27.08 -27.83
N ARG A 92 -9.69 28.26 -27.33
CA ARG A 92 -8.50 29.12 -27.53
C ARG A 92 -8.39 30.13 -26.37
N CYS A 93 -7.17 30.57 -26.04
CA CYS A 93 -6.77 31.98 -26.18
C CYS A 93 -5.23 32.13 -26.10
N GLN A 94 -4.75 33.20 -26.73
CA GLN A 94 -3.44 33.39 -27.36
C GLN A 94 -2.27 33.61 -26.38
N LEU A 95 -1.07 33.14 -26.77
CA LEU A 95 0.18 33.86 -26.51
C LEU A 95 1.11 33.69 -27.71
N HIS A 96 1.57 34.81 -28.26
CA HIS A 96 2.54 34.88 -29.35
C HIS A 96 3.94 34.48 -28.87
N LEU A 97 4.63 33.62 -29.63
CA LEU A 97 6.09 33.62 -29.71
C LEU A 97 6.54 33.00 -31.03
N HIS A 98 7.43 33.72 -31.70
CA HIS A 98 7.87 33.54 -33.06
C HIS A 98 9.28 32.92 -33.03
N VAL A 99 9.49 31.71 -33.53
CA VAL A 99 10.83 31.24 -33.94
C VAL A 99 10.71 30.27 -35.12
N SER A 100 11.46 30.58 -36.17
CA SER A 100 11.57 29.89 -37.46
C SER A 100 12.39 28.59 -37.40
N GLY A 101 12.03 27.60 -38.21
CA GLY A 101 12.93 26.47 -38.51
C GLY A 101 12.32 25.46 -39.49
N ARG A 102 12.90 25.37 -40.68
CA ARG A 102 12.47 24.53 -41.82
C ARG A 102 12.97 23.07 -41.70
N HIS A 103 12.32 22.22 -42.51
CA HIS A 103 12.70 20.91 -43.11
C HIS A 103 11.91 19.73 -42.56
N ALA A 104 10.86 19.27 -43.27
CA ALA A 104 10.84 18.47 -44.50
C ALA A 104 10.84 16.96 -44.17
N ALA A 105 9.65 16.37 -44.33
CA ALA A 105 9.38 14.95 -44.24
C ALA A 105 9.67 14.26 -45.58
N VAL A 106 10.18 13.02 -45.52
CA VAL A 106 9.99 12.02 -46.57
C VAL A 106 9.70 10.67 -45.92
N LEU A 107 8.52 10.15 -46.24
CA LEU A 107 8.03 8.79 -46.04
C LEU A 107 8.17 8.08 -47.39
N LEU A 108 8.52 6.78 -47.41
CA LEU A 108 8.16 5.72 -48.39
C LEU A 108 8.95 4.45 -47.96
N SER A 109 8.33 3.36 -47.50
CA SER A 109 7.75 2.23 -48.28
C SER A 109 8.73 1.69 -49.34
N SER A 110 8.91 0.40 -49.59
CA SER A 110 8.52 -0.91 -49.03
C SER A 110 9.23 -1.96 -49.93
N LYS A 111 9.12 -3.25 -49.55
CA LYS A 111 9.19 -4.47 -50.38
C LYS A 111 10.54 -5.21 -50.60
N THR A 112 10.60 -6.35 -49.91
CA THR A 112 10.84 -7.74 -50.39
C THR A 112 12.00 -8.04 -51.33
N THR A 113 12.80 -9.04 -50.96
CA THR A 113 12.91 -10.31 -51.72
C THR A 113 13.46 -11.42 -50.84
N ALA A 114 12.90 -12.61 -51.02
CA ALA A 114 13.31 -13.86 -50.40
C ALA A 114 14.11 -14.68 -51.41
N THR A 115 15.11 -15.43 -50.94
CA THR A 115 15.61 -16.61 -51.65
C THR A 115 16.17 -17.63 -50.66
N THR A 116 15.55 -18.80 -50.67
CA THR A 116 15.93 -20.08 -50.06
C THR A 116 17.07 -20.76 -50.81
N ALA A 117 18.02 -21.40 -50.09
CA ALA A 117 18.57 -22.72 -50.45
C ALA A 117 19.48 -23.29 -49.35
N THR A 118 18.98 -24.39 -48.75
CA THR A 118 19.64 -25.62 -48.26
C THR A 118 21.17 -25.77 -48.35
N SER A 119 21.80 -26.23 -47.25
CA SER A 119 22.48 -27.55 -47.16
C SER A 119 23.09 -27.76 -45.77
N ALA A 120 23.27 -29.03 -45.43
CA ALA A 120 23.46 -29.54 -44.08
C ALA A 120 24.91 -29.97 -43.79
N VAL A 121 25.18 -30.11 -42.48
CA VAL A 121 26.20 -30.92 -41.80
C VAL A 121 27.67 -30.50 -41.94
N ALA A 122 28.28 -30.07 -40.83
CA ALA A 122 29.31 -30.81 -40.09
C ALA A 122 30.06 -29.90 -39.10
N ALA A 123 30.34 -30.46 -37.93
CA ALA A 123 31.11 -29.85 -36.86
C ALA A 123 32.54 -29.52 -37.30
N ALA A 124 33.00 -28.31 -36.97
CA ALA A 124 34.42 -27.98 -36.89
C ALA A 124 34.61 -26.90 -35.83
N GLN A 125 35.29 -27.28 -34.74
CA GLN A 125 35.90 -26.33 -33.81
C GLN A 125 36.90 -25.47 -34.57
N ALA A 126 36.83 -24.15 -34.39
CA ALA A 126 37.82 -23.19 -34.86
C ALA A 126 38.13 -22.17 -33.75
N PRO A 127 39.35 -21.61 -33.75
CA PRO A 127 40.07 -21.23 -32.54
C PRO A 127 39.76 -19.80 -32.07
N ASN A 128 39.74 -19.62 -30.74
CA ASN A 128 39.74 -18.30 -30.12
C ASN A 128 41.06 -17.58 -30.41
N ALA A 129 41.00 -16.57 -31.27
CA ALA A 129 42.04 -15.56 -31.38
C ALA A 129 41.37 -14.18 -31.22
N TYR A 130 41.33 -13.69 -29.98
CA TYR A 130 41.10 -12.27 -29.70
C TYR A 130 42.38 -11.67 -29.14
N ALA A 131 42.83 -10.63 -29.84
CA ALA A 131 44.02 -9.86 -29.56
C ALA A 131 43.93 -9.17 -28.19
N ASN A 132 45.06 -9.24 -27.48
CA ASN A 132 45.35 -8.46 -26.28
C ASN A 132 45.27 -6.96 -26.58
N VAL A 133 44.37 -6.25 -25.91
CA VAL A 133 44.46 -4.81 -25.70
C VAL A 133 44.09 -4.51 -24.25
N GLY A 134 45.08 -4.02 -23.48
CA GLY A 134 44.85 -3.29 -22.23
C GLY A 134 44.74 -4.15 -20.98
N GLY A 135 45.79 -4.12 -20.16
CA GLY A 135 45.80 -4.75 -18.84
C GLY A 135 44.72 -4.17 -17.92
N PHE A 136 43.69 -4.97 -17.67
CA PHE A 136 42.87 -4.92 -16.47
C PHE A 136 42.66 -6.37 -16.03
N SER A 137 43.37 -6.78 -14.97
CA SER A 137 43.07 -8.05 -14.30
C SER A 137 41.73 -7.86 -13.60
N ILE A 138 40.66 -8.40 -14.18
CA ILE A 138 39.40 -8.60 -13.46
C ILE A 138 39.67 -9.68 -12.42
N THR A 139 39.99 -9.24 -11.21
CA THR A 139 39.97 -10.11 -10.05
C THR A 139 38.50 -10.44 -9.81
N TYR A 140 38.01 -11.56 -10.37
CA TYR A 140 36.82 -12.20 -9.84
C TYR A 140 37.13 -12.50 -8.38
N ARG A 141 36.63 -11.68 -7.46
CA ARG A 141 36.58 -12.08 -6.05
C ARG A 141 35.78 -13.36 -6.03
N THR A 142 36.47 -14.47 -5.85
CA THR A 142 35.87 -15.69 -5.33
C THR A 142 35.17 -15.26 -4.05
N MET A 143 33.84 -15.25 -4.05
CA MET A 143 33.11 -15.14 -2.79
C MET A 143 33.66 -16.24 -1.88
N SER A 144 34.16 -15.83 -0.72
CA SER A 144 34.70 -16.73 0.30
C SER A 144 33.82 -17.98 0.40
N ALA A 145 34.41 -19.14 0.14
CA ALA A 145 33.79 -20.47 0.18
C ALA A 145 33.54 -20.96 1.63
N ALA A 146 33.20 -20.04 2.53
CA ALA A 146 32.77 -20.40 3.88
C ALA A 146 31.31 -20.85 3.80
N ALA A 147 31.00 -22.00 4.41
CA ALA A 147 29.63 -22.44 4.57
C ALA A 147 28.78 -21.30 5.18
N PRO A 148 27.55 -21.09 4.69
CA PRO A 148 26.70 -20.02 5.21
C PRO A 148 26.45 -20.25 6.70
N LYS A 149 26.78 -19.24 7.53
CA LYS A 149 26.53 -19.29 8.97
C LYS A 149 25.03 -19.16 9.22
N LEU A 150 24.41 -20.22 9.72
CA LEU A 150 23.00 -20.24 10.10
C LEU A 150 22.85 -19.84 11.56
N VAL A 151 21.80 -19.09 11.85
CA VAL A 151 21.42 -18.70 13.21
C VAL A 151 20.03 -19.25 13.48
N ALA A 152 19.87 -20.07 14.51
CA ALA A 152 18.56 -20.59 14.89
C ALA A 152 17.57 -19.43 15.12
N VAL A 153 16.31 -19.60 14.70
CA VAL A 153 15.27 -18.55 14.87
C VAL A 153 15.14 -18.11 16.33
N ALA A 154 15.18 -19.06 17.26
CA ALA A 154 15.15 -18.79 18.70
C ALA A 154 16.38 -18.00 19.19
N GLU A 155 17.55 -18.23 18.58
CA GLU A 155 18.78 -17.53 18.91
C GLU A 155 18.77 -16.09 18.37
N SER A 156 18.25 -15.87 17.16
CA SER A 156 18.00 -14.52 16.63
C SER A 156 17.08 -13.73 17.56
N ARG A 157 15.99 -14.36 18.02
CA ARG A 157 15.02 -13.76 18.95
C ARG A 157 15.68 -13.38 20.28
N ARG A 158 16.40 -14.32 20.88
CA ARG A 158 17.15 -14.14 22.13
C ARG A 158 18.10 -12.95 22.01
N PHE A 159 18.89 -12.88 20.94
CA PHE A 159 19.85 -11.80 20.71
C PHE A 159 19.19 -10.43 20.65
N MET A 160 18.12 -10.30 19.88
CA MET A 160 17.39 -9.04 19.76
C MET A 160 16.80 -8.59 21.10
N ILE A 161 16.24 -9.52 21.89
CA ILE A 161 15.74 -9.23 23.24
C ILE A 161 16.86 -8.71 24.14
N ASP A 162 18.02 -9.37 24.14
CA ASP A 162 19.17 -8.96 24.94
C ASP A 162 19.65 -7.55 24.55
N CYS A 163 19.68 -7.22 23.25
CA CYS A 163 20.02 -5.87 22.78
C CYS A 163 19.05 -4.82 23.33
N PHE A 164 17.74 -5.03 23.22
CA PHE A 164 16.73 -4.10 23.73
C PHE A 164 16.81 -3.91 25.25
N LYS A 165 17.03 -5.01 25.99
CA LYS A 165 17.18 -4.95 27.44
C LYS A 165 18.45 -4.22 27.88
N ALA A 166 19.53 -4.34 27.13
CA ALA A 166 20.78 -3.62 27.41
C ALA A 166 20.59 -2.09 27.36
N VAL A 167 19.63 -1.61 26.56
CA VAL A 167 19.19 -0.20 26.51
C VAL A 167 17.92 0.07 27.33
N LYS A 168 17.68 -0.75 28.37
CA LYS A 168 16.63 -0.56 29.41
C LYS A 168 15.18 -0.63 28.92
N VAL A 169 14.92 -1.23 27.75
CA VAL A 169 13.56 -1.54 27.31
C VAL A 169 12.96 -2.60 28.24
N PRO A 170 11.73 -2.44 28.76
CA PRO A 170 11.05 -3.46 29.56
C PRO A 170 10.92 -4.79 28.81
N GLN A 171 10.97 -5.91 29.54
CA GLN A 171 10.96 -7.27 28.97
C GLN A 171 9.86 -7.49 27.93
N ALA A 172 8.61 -7.15 28.25
CA ALA A 172 7.48 -7.36 27.34
C ALA A 172 7.59 -6.53 26.05
N HIS A 173 8.16 -5.32 26.12
CA HIS A 173 8.34 -4.47 24.95
C HIS A 173 9.52 -4.95 24.08
N ALA A 174 10.59 -5.42 24.73
CA ALA A 174 11.73 -6.05 24.05
C ALA A 174 11.30 -7.31 23.30
N GLU A 175 10.46 -8.16 23.92
CA GLU A 175 9.86 -9.33 23.28
C GLU A 175 8.97 -8.95 22.11
N ALA A 176 8.04 -8.00 22.29
CA ALA A 176 7.15 -7.55 21.22
C ALA A 176 7.90 -7.06 19.97
N GLN A 177 8.96 -6.29 20.18
CA GLN A 177 9.79 -5.78 19.08
C GLN A 177 10.64 -6.89 18.46
N ALA A 178 11.29 -7.74 19.25
CA ALA A 178 12.10 -8.85 18.75
C ALA A 178 11.26 -9.88 17.97
N ASP A 179 10.04 -10.19 18.43
CA ASP A 179 9.11 -11.08 17.75
C ASP A 179 8.79 -10.61 16.34
N LEU A 180 8.50 -9.31 16.20
CA LEU A 180 8.25 -8.70 14.90
C LEU A 180 9.47 -8.79 13.97
N LEU A 181 10.68 -8.49 14.48
CA LEU A 181 11.89 -8.48 13.66
C LEU A 181 12.26 -9.89 13.19
N VAL A 182 12.16 -10.88 14.08
CA VAL A 182 12.41 -12.29 13.73
C VAL A 182 11.34 -12.80 12.78
N ALA A 183 10.08 -12.43 12.98
CA ALA A 183 9.00 -12.81 12.07
C ALA A 183 9.20 -12.24 10.66
N ALA A 184 9.79 -11.05 10.53
CA ALA A 184 10.17 -10.48 9.25
C ALA A 184 11.32 -11.26 8.60
N ASP A 185 12.39 -11.59 9.34
CA ASP A 185 13.49 -12.39 8.80
C ASP A 185 13.05 -13.80 8.38
N HIS A 186 12.22 -14.46 9.19
CA HIS A 186 11.68 -15.80 8.91
C HIS A 186 10.87 -15.85 7.60
N ARG A 187 10.18 -14.75 7.27
CA ARG A 187 9.42 -14.59 6.00
C ARG A 187 10.28 -14.14 4.83
N GLY A 188 11.55 -13.83 5.04
CA GLY A 188 12.44 -13.28 4.01
C GLY A 188 12.33 -11.76 3.83
N HIS A 189 11.66 -11.04 4.72
CA HIS A 189 11.61 -9.57 4.76
C HIS A 189 12.78 -8.99 5.58
N PHE A 190 14.01 -9.37 5.22
CA PHE A 190 15.22 -8.97 5.93
C PHE A 190 15.40 -7.46 6.10
N SER A 191 14.81 -6.63 5.24
CA SER A 191 14.85 -5.16 5.38
C SER A 191 14.06 -4.62 6.58
N HIS A 192 13.25 -5.46 7.23
CA HIS A 192 12.44 -5.13 8.41
C HIS A 192 12.71 -6.07 9.59
N GLY A 193 13.74 -6.92 9.52
CA GLY A 193 14.17 -7.79 10.61
C GLY A 193 15.48 -7.35 11.25
N MET A 194 16.44 -8.26 11.47
CA MET A 194 17.68 -7.99 12.21
C MET A 194 18.49 -6.81 11.63
N ASN A 195 18.41 -6.56 10.32
CA ASN A 195 19.08 -5.43 9.66
C ASN A 195 18.66 -4.05 10.20
N ARG A 196 17.53 -3.96 10.93
CA ARG A 196 17.08 -2.71 11.55
C ARG A 196 17.42 -2.58 13.03
N LEU A 197 17.95 -3.65 13.65
CA LEU A 197 18.20 -3.69 15.09
C LEU A 197 19.05 -2.50 15.56
N GLU A 198 20.19 -2.25 14.91
CA GLU A 198 21.08 -1.13 15.25
C GLU A 198 20.37 0.23 15.22
N MET A 199 19.50 0.46 14.23
CA MET A 199 18.75 1.72 14.13
C MET A 199 17.80 1.91 15.32
N TYR A 200 17.10 0.85 15.76
CA TYR A 200 16.25 0.94 16.95
C TYR A 200 17.07 1.18 18.22
N ILE A 201 18.22 0.51 18.36
CA ILE A 201 19.11 0.71 19.51
C ILE A 201 19.64 2.15 19.55
N ASN A 202 19.99 2.72 18.40
CA ASN A 202 20.45 4.11 18.31
C ASN A 202 19.34 5.09 18.68
N ASP A 203 18.12 4.90 18.17
CA ASP A 203 16.97 5.76 18.51
C ASP A 203 16.61 5.69 20.01
N LEU A 204 16.68 4.51 20.62
CA LEU A 204 16.50 4.32 22.06
C LEU A 204 17.63 4.98 22.88
N ALA A 205 18.88 4.89 22.42
CA ALA A 205 20.03 5.45 23.11
C ALA A 205 20.00 6.99 23.18
N ILE A 206 19.42 7.65 22.17
CA ILE A 206 19.25 9.11 22.13
C ILE A 206 17.87 9.58 22.60
N ASN A 207 17.01 8.67 23.09
CA ASN A 207 15.63 8.94 23.51
C ASN A 207 14.73 9.54 22.42
N SER A 208 15.06 9.32 21.14
CA SER A 208 14.14 9.65 20.03
C SER A 208 12.98 8.66 19.94
N THR A 209 13.08 7.53 20.64
CA THR A 209 12.02 6.55 20.93
C THR A 209 12.00 6.24 22.43
N ASP A 210 10.81 6.15 23.03
CA ASP A 210 10.63 5.74 24.42
C ASP A 210 10.39 4.22 24.50
N GLY A 211 11.39 3.49 25.00
CA GLY A 211 11.31 2.03 25.18
C GLY A 211 10.28 1.58 26.22
N ALA A 212 9.90 2.44 27.17
CA ALA A 212 8.98 2.12 28.25
C ALA A 212 7.55 2.66 28.02
N ALA A 213 7.31 3.34 26.90
CA ALA A 213 6.01 3.91 26.56
C ALA A 213 4.89 2.85 26.57
N VAL A 214 3.79 3.19 27.25
CA VAL A 214 2.57 2.37 27.29
C VAL A 214 1.47 3.13 26.53
N PRO A 215 0.99 2.62 25.38
CA PRO A 215 -0.03 3.30 24.58
C PRO A 215 -1.31 3.63 25.37
N LYS A 216 -1.95 4.76 25.04
CA LYS A 216 -3.15 5.24 25.72
C LYS A 216 -4.27 5.55 24.75
N ILE A 217 -5.48 5.10 25.04
CA ILE A 217 -6.67 5.49 24.29
C ILE A 217 -7.01 6.95 24.61
N LEU A 218 -7.11 7.77 23.58
CA LEU A 218 -7.52 9.18 23.64
C LEU A 218 -9.02 9.34 23.42
N LYS A 219 -9.60 8.53 22.53
CA LYS A 219 -11.02 8.55 22.19
C LYS A 219 -11.48 7.16 21.77
N GLU A 220 -12.68 6.78 22.17
CA GLU A 220 -13.21 5.45 21.91
C GLU A 220 -14.71 5.48 21.57
N THR A 221 -15.11 4.61 20.65
CA THR A 221 -16.51 4.22 20.38
C THR A 221 -16.58 2.69 20.34
N PRO A 222 -17.76 2.06 20.21
CA PRO A 222 -17.85 0.60 20.11
C PRO A 222 -16.97 0.00 19.01
N ALA A 223 -16.92 0.64 17.83
CA ALA A 223 -16.21 0.15 16.65
C ALA A 223 -14.86 0.85 16.40
N THR A 224 -14.56 1.97 17.05
CA THR A 224 -13.36 2.76 16.75
C THR A 224 -12.56 3.14 18.00
N ALA A 225 -11.26 3.39 17.84
CA ALA A 225 -10.45 4.08 18.84
C ALA A 225 -9.33 4.93 18.21
N TRP A 226 -8.95 5.97 18.92
CA TRP A 226 -7.79 6.80 18.65
C TRP A 226 -6.80 6.66 19.81
N VAL A 227 -5.54 6.34 19.50
CA VAL A 227 -4.50 5.99 20.48
C VAL A 227 -3.31 6.95 20.38
N ASP A 228 -2.74 7.32 21.52
CA ASP A 228 -1.41 7.92 21.61
C ASP A 228 -0.38 6.83 21.92
N GLY A 229 0.59 6.65 21.03
CA GLY A 229 1.72 5.74 21.21
C GLY A 229 2.79 6.25 22.16
N LEU A 230 2.72 7.53 22.58
CA LEU A 230 3.65 8.17 23.51
C LEU A 230 5.13 8.01 23.11
N ASN A 231 5.39 8.13 21.80
CA ASN A 231 6.70 7.93 21.18
C ASN A 231 7.29 6.52 21.39
N GLY A 232 6.42 5.52 21.56
CA GLY A 232 6.83 4.14 21.81
C GLY A 232 7.42 3.41 20.61
N LEU A 233 7.97 2.23 20.89
CA LEU A 233 8.37 1.27 19.86
C LEU A 233 7.17 0.86 18.99
N GLY A 234 7.35 0.84 17.67
CA GLY A 234 6.26 0.59 16.73
C GLY A 234 5.56 -0.75 16.93
N ALA A 235 6.28 -1.82 17.29
CA ALA A 235 5.64 -3.11 17.58
C ALA A 235 4.79 -3.08 18.85
N VAL A 236 5.17 -2.29 19.87
CA VAL A 236 4.41 -2.13 21.12
C VAL A 236 3.11 -1.40 20.84
N VAL A 237 3.19 -0.25 20.15
CA VAL A 237 2.02 0.54 19.77
C VAL A 237 1.11 -0.26 18.84
N GLY A 238 1.68 -0.89 17.81
CA GLY A 238 0.90 -1.62 16.81
C GLY A 238 0.25 -2.89 17.34
N ASN A 239 0.92 -3.66 18.21
CA ASN A 239 0.31 -4.81 18.87
C ASN A 239 -0.87 -4.37 19.74
N TYR A 240 -0.69 -3.32 20.55
CA TYR A 240 -1.77 -2.76 21.37
C TYR A 240 -2.98 -2.34 20.52
N CYS A 241 -2.75 -1.61 19.43
CA CYS A 241 -3.82 -1.11 18.57
C CYS A 241 -4.54 -2.23 17.81
N MET A 242 -3.81 -3.22 17.29
CA MET A 242 -4.44 -4.35 16.60
C MET A 242 -5.22 -5.23 17.58
N ASP A 243 -4.70 -5.48 18.78
CA ASP A 243 -5.42 -6.26 19.80
C ASP A 243 -6.72 -5.54 20.23
N LEU A 244 -6.68 -4.20 20.31
CA LEU A 244 -7.87 -3.38 20.54
C LEU A 244 -8.86 -3.46 19.36
N ALA A 245 -8.38 -3.43 18.11
CA ALA A 245 -9.21 -3.59 16.92
C ALA A 245 -9.89 -4.97 16.90
N ILE A 246 -9.15 -6.04 17.19
CA ILE A 246 -9.66 -7.41 17.30
C ILE A 246 -10.76 -7.49 18.36
N LYS A 247 -10.53 -6.93 19.56
CA LYS A 247 -11.52 -6.91 20.65
C LYS A 247 -12.83 -6.24 20.19
N LYS A 248 -12.74 -5.11 19.50
CA LYS A 248 -13.89 -4.37 18.97
C LYS A 248 -14.61 -5.14 17.88
N ALA A 249 -13.88 -5.71 16.93
CA ALA A 249 -14.43 -6.53 15.86
C ALA A 249 -15.24 -7.72 16.38
N LYS A 250 -14.73 -8.42 17.40
CA LYS A 250 -15.47 -9.51 18.06
C LYS A 250 -16.74 -9.06 18.78
N THR A 251 -16.87 -7.76 19.08
CA THR A 251 -18.03 -7.21 19.79
C THR A 251 -19.09 -6.67 18.83
N VAL A 252 -18.68 -5.93 17.80
CA VAL A 252 -19.60 -5.18 16.91
C VAL A 252 -19.33 -5.41 15.42
N GLY A 253 -18.55 -6.43 15.07
CA GLY A 253 -18.25 -6.84 13.69
C GLY A 253 -17.06 -6.13 13.05
N VAL A 254 -16.72 -4.91 13.48
CA VAL A 254 -15.53 -4.18 13.01
C VAL A 254 -14.82 -3.42 14.13
N GLY A 255 -13.50 -3.41 14.07
CA GLY A 255 -12.64 -2.57 14.89
C GLY A 255 -11.72 -1.75 14.00
N TRP A 256 -11.76 -0.43 14.14
CA TRP A 256 -10.88 0.51 13.44
C TRP A 256 -10.11 1.34 14.46
N VAL A 257 -8.80 1.16 14.53
CA VAL A 257 -7.94 1.87 15.47
C VAL A 257 -6.88 2.64 14.72
N CYS A 258 -6.75 3.94 14.98
CA CYS A 258 -5.63 4.74 14.51
C CYS A 258 -4.77 5.23 15.67
N ALA A 259 -3.49 5.41 15.43
CA ALA A 259 -2.53 5.86 16.44
C ALA A 259 -1.62 6.97 15.90
N LYS A 260 -1.32 7.94 16.76
CA LYS A 260 -0.22 8.90 16.60
C LYS A 260 0.89 8.62 17.59
N GLY A 261 2.01 9.34 17.50
CA GLY A 261 3.10 9.22 18.47
C GLY A 261 3.76 7.86 18.44
N SER A 262 3.87 7.22 17.27
CA SER A 262 4.53 5.92 17.10
C SER A 262 5.87 6.07 16.38
N ASN A 263 6.63 4.98 16.34
CA ASN A 263 7.87 4.85 15.57
C ASN A 263 7.75 3.73 14.51
N HIS A 264 8.84 3.47 13.79
CA HIS A 264 8.85 2.45 12.75
C HIS A 264 8.35 1.09 13.28
N TYR A 265 7.37 0.52 12.60
CA TYR A 265 6.60 -0.63 13.10
C TYR A 265 6.90 -1.95 12.40
N GLY A 266 8.03 -2.04 11.68
CA GLY A 266 8.41 -3.26 10.97
C GLY A 266 7.56 -3.58 9.74
N MET A 267 7.30 -4.87 9.52
CA MET A 267 6.45 -5.34 8.42
C MET A 267 4.97 -5.13 8.76
N ALA A 268 4.19 -4.58 7.83
CA ALA A 268 2.76 -4.30 8.06
C ALA A 268 1.95 -5.61 8.23
N GLY A 269 2.38 -6.68 7.57
CA GLY A 269 1.76 -8.00 7.64
C GLY A 269 1.77 -8.63 9.02
N TRP A 270 2.70 -8.24 9.92
CA TRP A 270 2.74 -8.72 11.30
C TRP A 270 1.40 -8.51 12.01
N TYR A 271 0.81 -7.33 11.83
CA TYR A 271 -0.43 -6.95 12.50
C TYR A 271 -1.65 -7.59 11.83
N ALA A 272 -1.66 -7.71 10.50
CA ALA A 272 -2.74 -8.42 9.81
C ALA A 272 -2.79 -9.90 10.24
N ILE A 273 -1.64 -10.54 10.40
CA ILE A 273 -1.54 -11.93 10.91
C ILE A 273 -2.16 -12.07 12.30
N ARG A 274 -1.95 -11.12 13.21
CA ARG A 274 -2.56 -11.17 14.56
C ARG A 274 -4.09 -11.24 14.51
N ALA A 275 -4.72 -10.53 13.57
CA ALA A 275 -6.17 -10.62 13.37
C ALA A 275 -6.57 -11.95 12.72
N MET A 276 -5.80 -12.43 11.74
CA MET A 276 -6.03 -13.74 11.11
C MET A 276 -5.96 -14.89 12.12
N ASP A 277 -5.02 -14.85 13.07
CA ASP A 277 -4.89 -15.85 14.13
C ASP A 277 -6.14 -15.90 15.05
N GLN A 278 -7.01 -14.89 14.95
CA GLN A 278 -8.28 -14.78 15.68
C GLN A 278 -9.50 -15.05 14.79
N GLY A 279 -9.30 -15.54 13.56
CA GLY A 279 -10.37 -15.80 12.60
C GLY A 279 -10.97 -14.55 11.95
N LEU A 280 -10.28 -13.41 12.04
CA LEU A 280 -10.74 -12.13 11.49
C LEU A 280 -9.98 -11.77 10.21
N VAL A 281 -10.58 -10.91 9.39
CA VAL A 281 -9.85 -10.22 8.31
C VAL A 281 -9.06 -9.07 8.95
N GLY A 282 -7.75 -9.01 8.70
CA GLY A 282 -6.85 -8.01 9.27
C GLY A 282 -6.31 -7.05 8.22
N MET A 283 -6.21 -5.76 8.56
CA MET A 283 -5.50 -4.77 7.76
C MET A 283 -4.59 -3.87 8.63
N SER A 284 -3.48 -3.43 8.05
CA SER A 284 -2.55 -2.51 8.71
C SER A 284 -1.91 -1.55 7.71
N MET A 285 -1.70 -0.29 8.12
CA MET A 285 -1.11 0.77 7.30
C MET A 285 -0.28 1.71 8.18
N THR A 286 0.77 2.32 7.62
CA THR A 286 1.55 3.40 8.27
C THR A 286 2.07 4.35 7.22
N ASN A 287 2.31 5.60 7.60
CA ASN A 287 3.15 6.49 6.81
C ASN A 287 4.63 6.36 7.20
N THR A 288 5.52 6.87 6.35
CA THR A 288 6.97 6.86 6.57
C THR A 288 7.62 8.17 6.13
N SER A 289 8.92 8.33 6.39
CA SER A 289 9.72 9.44 5.86
C SER A 289 9.52 9.60 4.34
N PRO A 290 9.49 10.85 3.81
CA PRO A 290 9.32 11.10 2.39
C PRO A 290 10.40 10.43 1.53
N LEU A 291 9.96 9.55 0.64
CA LEU A 291 10.78 8.79 -0.30
C LEU A 291 10.13 8.64 -1.68
N MET A 292 8.90 9.11 -1.88
CA MET A 292 8.13 8.98 -3.10
C MET A 292 7.66 10.36 -3.56
N ALA A 293 7.83 10.65 -4.85
CA ALA A 293 7.30 11.88 -5.45
C ALA A 293 5.81 11.75 -5.78
N PRO A 294 5.02 12.81 -5.54
CA PRO A 294 3.74 12.98 -6.21
C PRO A 294 3.89 12.89 -7.72
N THR A 295 2.85 12.43 -8.42
CA THR A 295 2.88 12.36 -9.89
C THR A 295 3.19 13.73 -10.49
N ARG A 296 4.19 13.79 -11.38
CA ARG A 296 4.75 15.01 -12.02
C ARG A 296 5.54 15.95 -11.09
N ALA A 297 5.92 15.49 -9.90
CA ALA A 297 6.85 16.20 -9.03
C ALA A 297 8.25 15.56 -9.09
N LYS A 298 9.28 16.36 -8.82
CA LYS A 298 10.68 15.89 -8.68
C LYS A 298 11.13 15.74 -7.22
N GLU A 299 10.29 16.17 -6.27
CA GLU A 299 10.59 16.15 -4.84
C GLU A 299 9.77 15.06 -4.14
N ALA A 300 10.43 14.32 -3.23
CA ALA A 300 9.75 13.34 -2.40
C ALA A 300 8.84 14.03 -1.38
N ALA A 301 7.56 13.66 -1.36
CA ALA A 301 6.58 14.23 -0.44
C ALA A 301 5.80 13.17 0.35
N LEU A 302 5.81 11.91 -0.08
CA LEU A 302 5.15 10.80 0.60
C LEU A 302 6.16 9.71 0.93
N GLY A 303 5.87 8.93 1.97
CA GLY A 303 6.67 7.75 2.28
C GLY A 303 6.43 6.58 1.34
N THR A 304 7.06 5.45 1.66
CA THR A 304 6.76 4.16 1.03
C THR A 304 5.39 3.61 1.43
N ASN A 305 4.82 4.16 2.51
CA ASN A 305 3.42 4.09 2.93
C ASN A 305 2.78 2.71 2.72
N PRO A 306 3.25 1.66 3.42
CA PRO A 306 2.78 0.31 3.18
C PRO A 306 1.33 0.11 3.61
N LEU A 307 0.71 -0.90 2.98
CA LEU A 307 -0.59 -1.43 3.34
C LEU A 307 -0.55 -2.96 3.32
N SER A 308 -1.22 -3.57 4.28
CA SER A 308 -1.37 -5.01 4.38
C SER A 308 -2.84 -5.41 4.56
N LEU A 309 -3.23 -6.53 3.97
CA LEU A 309 -4.50 -7.20 4.15
C LEU A 309 -4.28 -8.70 4.25
N GLY A 310 -4.91 -9.33 5.24
CA GLY A 310 -4.82 -10.76 5.49
C GLY A 310 -6.17 -11.39 5.80
N ALA A 311 -6.44 -12.57 5.22
CA ALA A 311 -7.64 -13.36 5.49
C ALA A 311 -7.33 -14.87 5.36
N ASN A 312 -7.95 -15.67 6.24
CA ASN A 312 -7.87 -17.13 6.18
C ASN A 312 -8.89 -17.72 5.21
N ALA A 313 -8.58 -18.92 4.73
CA ALA A 313 -9.48 -19.81 4.02
C ALA A 313 -9.59 -21.15 4.78
N THR A 314 -10.45 -22.04 4.31
CA THR A 314 -10.51 -23.40 4.85
C THR A 314 -9.21 -24.17 4.60
N ASN A 315 -8.99 -25.24 5.38
CA ASN A 315 -7.83 -26.15 5.25
C ASN A 315 -6.45 -25.47 5.43
N GLY A 316 -6.39 -24.35 6.15
CA GLY A 316 -5.14 -23.66 6.45
C GLY A 316 -4.54 -22.90 5.27
N ASP A 317 -5.29 -22.71 4.18
CA ASP A 317 -4.91 -21.78 3.11
C ASP A 317 -5.22 -20.33 3.53
N LYS A 318 -4.52 -19.36 2.94
CA LYS A 318 -4.66 -17.94 3.30
C LYS A 318 -4.23 -17.02 2.17
N PHE A 319 -4.71 -15.79 2.22
CA PHE A 319 -4.24 -14.69 1.41
C PHE A 319 -3.63 -13.63 2.33
N LEU A 320 -2.38 -13.24 2.10
CA LEU A 320 -1.71 -12.19 2.87
C LEU A 320 -0.92 -11.27 1.95
N LEU A 321 -1.48 -10.09 1.71
CA LEU A 321 -0.80 -9.00 1.02
C LEU A 321 -0.05 -8.15 2.04
N ASP A 322 1.24 -7.94 1.82
CA ASP A 322 2.07 -6.97 2.54
C ASP A 322 2.98 -6.25 1.53
N MET A 323 2.70 -4.97 1.29
CA MET A 323 3.36 -4.22 0.21
C MET A 323 3.52 -2.74 0.52
N ALA A 324 4.58 -2.16 -0.01
CA ALA A 324 4.73 -0.71 -0.13
C ALA A 324 3.89 -0.17 -1.30
N THR A 325 3.57 1.12 -1.29
CA THR A 325 2.91 1.82 -2.41
C THR A 325 3.90 2.37 -3.44
N THR A 326 5.21 2.24 -3.18
CA THR A 326 6.28 2.47 -4.16
C THR A 326 6.52 1.23 -5.01
N ALA A 327 7.05 1.41 -6.22
CA ALA A 327 7.38 0.29 -7.12
C ALA A 327 8.43 -0.66 -6.52
N VAL A 328 9.29 -0.12 -5.66
CA VAL A 328 10.37 -0.86 -5.02
C VAL A 328 10.67 -0.31 -3.62
N ALA A 329 11.29 -1.11 -2.76
CA ALA A 329 11.88 -0.67 -1.50
C ALA A 329 13.29 -0.10 -1.72
N VAL A 330 13.69 0.92 -0.95
CA VAL A 330 15.03 1.55 -1.00
C VAL A 330 16.16 0.51 -0.91
N GLY A 331 16.01 -0.51 -0.06
CA GLY A 331 17.03 -1.56 0.11
C GLY A 331 17.32 -2.34 -1.17
N LYS A 332 16.38 -2.47 -2.11
CA LYS A 332 16.63 -3.13 -3.40
C LYS A 332 17.46 -2.26 -4.34
N ILE A 333 17.29 -0.93 -4.31
CA ILE A 333 18.16 0.00 -5.02
C ILE A 333 19.58 -0.10 -4.47
N GLU A 334 19.72 -0.12 -3.14
CA GLU A 334 21.02 -0.27 -2.49
C GLU A 334 21.73 -1.59 -2.87
N ILE A 335 20.97 -2.69 -2.99
CA ILE A 335 21.51 -3.96 -3.48
C ILE A 335 22.04 -3.84 -4.92
N GLN A 336 21.29 -3.20 -5.82
CA GLN A 336 21.74 -3.02 -7.22
C GLN A 336 22.98 -2.12 -7.30
N ARG A 337 22.99 -1.04 -6.52
CA ARG A 337 24.14 -0.14 -6.37
C ARG A 337 25.39 -0.90 -5.92
N ARG A 338 25.28 -1.73 -4.88
CA ARG A 338 26.40 -2.58 -4.39
C ARG A 338 26.87 -3.61 -5.43
N LYS A 339 25.97 -4.06 -6.31
CA LYS A 339 26.29 -4.97 -7.42
C LYS A 339 26.86 -4.25 -8.64
N GLY A 340 26.83 -2.91 -8.69
CA GLY A 340 27.15 -2.14 -9.89
C GLY A 340 26.21 -2.46 -11.05
N ALA A 341 24.97 -2.87 -10.76
CA ALA A 341 23.99 -3.27 -11.76
C ALA A 341 22.92 -2.17 -11.96
N PRO A 342 22.36 -2.04 -13.18
CA PRO A 342 21.32 -1.05 -13.44
C PRO A 342 20.02 -1.36 -12.69
N LEU A 343 19.26 -0.30 -12.40
CA LEU A 343 17.89 -0.42 -11.90
C LEU A 343 16.94 -0.75 -13.07
N PRO A 344 15.89 -1.55 -12.84
CA PRO A 344 14.76 -1.59 -13.74
C PRO A 344 14.09 -0.22 -13.87
N ASP A 345 13.59 0.09 -15.07
CA ASP A 345 12.82 1.30 -15.30
C ASP A 345 11.60 1.37 -14.38
N GLY A 346 11.29 2.57 -13.90
CA GLY A 346 10.17 2.81 -12.99
C GLY A 346 10.45 2.48 -11.53
N TRP A 347 11.71 2.29 -11.12
CA TRP A 347 12.09 2.14 -9.70
C TRP A 347 12.39 3.48 -9.03
N ALA A 348 13.08 4.39 -9.72
CA ALA A 348 13.53 5.66 -9.18
C ALA A 348 13.48 6.77 -10.23
N GLN A 349 13.56 8.01 -9.76
CA GLN A 349 13.75 9.19 -10.59
C GLN A 349 15.10 9.83 -10.33
N ASP A 350 15.61 10.54 -11.33
CA ASP A 350 16.78 11.41 -11.21
C ASP A 350 16.42 12.79 -10.63
N PRO A 351 17.41 13.69 -10.40
CA PRO A 351 17.14 15.03 -9.87
C PRO A 351 16.26 15.93 -10.76
N SER A 352 16.07 15.59 -12.03
CA SER A 352 15.16 16.30 -12.94
C SER A 352 13.71 15.80 -12.84
N GLY A 353 13.50 14.63 -12.23
CA GLY A 353 12.20 13.96 -12.12
C GLY A 353 11.95 12.92 -13.20
N GLU A 354 12.95 12.64 -14.04
CA GLU A 354 12.86 11.65 -15.11
C GLU A 354 13.24 10.25 -14.58
N VAL A 355 12.75 9.20 -15.24
CA VAL A 355 13.07 7.81 -14.87
C VAL A 355 14.58 7.58 -15.00
N THR A 356 15.18 6.94 -14.00
CA THR A 356 16.60 6.56 -14.05
C THR A 356 16.81 5.06 -13.83
N ASN A 357 17.77 4.51 -14.57
CA ASN A 357 18.29 3.16 -14.39
C ASN A 357 19.69 3.14 -13.72
N ASP A 358 20.23 4.30 -13.37
CA ASP A 358 21.49 4.41 -12.64
C ASP A 358 21.23 4.21 -11.14
N ALA A 359 21.85 3.17 -10.57
CA ALA A 359 21.64 2.80 -9.17
C ALA A 359 22.26 3.79 -8.18
N GLU A 360 23.36 4.46 -8.52
CA GLU A 360 23.96 5.48 -7.67
C GLU A 360 23.12 6.77 -7.72
N LEU A 361 22.67 7.17 -8.91
CA LEU A 361 21.82 8.34 -9.09
C LEU A 361 20.45 8.15 -8.44
N GLY A 362 19.82 6.99 -8.62
CA GLY A 362 18.54 6.66 -7.98
C GLY A 362 18.64 6.59 -6.46
N PHE A 363 19.74 6.06 -5.92
CA PHE A 363 19.98 6.02 -4.47
C PHE A 363 20.22 7.42 -3.88
N SER A 364 21.06 8.23 -4.52
CA SER A 364 21.42 9.58 -4.06
C SER A 364 20.28 10.59 -4.18
N THR A 365 19.43 10.45 -5.21
CA THR A 365 18.22 11.29 -5.36
C THR A 365 17.22 11.01 -4.24
N GLY A 366 17.17 9.78 -3.71
CA GLY A 366 16.29 9.42 -2.60
C GLY A 366 14.81 9.52 -2.94
N CYS A 367 14.46 9.39 -4.23
CA CYS A 367 13.09 9.52 -4.70
C CYS A 367 12.70 8.32 -5.58
N LEU A 368 11.84 7.48 -5.00
CA LEU A 368 11.27 6.29 -5.58
C LEU A 368 10.05 6.64 -6.42
N MET A 369 9.88 5.89 -7.50
CA MET A 369 8.65 5.94 -8.27
C MET A 369 7.50 5.21 -7.53
N PRO A 370 6.26 5.69 -7.64
CA PRO A 370 5.09 4.99 -7.11
C PRO A 370 4.88 3.64 -7.82
N LEU A 371 4.12 2.74 -7.21
CA LEU A 371 3.68 1.51 -7.86
C LEU A 371 2.97 1.84 -9.18
N GLY A 372 3.42 1.20 -10.26
CA GLY A 372 3.02 1.57 -11.62
C GLY A 372 3.99 2.55 -12.30
N GLY A 373 5.11 2.92 -11.68
CA GLY A 373 6.20 3.63 -12.34
C GLY A 373 5.85 5.06 -12.76
N SER A 374 6.07 5.38 -14.03
CA SER A 374 5.76 6.69 -14.61
C SER A 374 4.26 6.85 -14.88
N GLU A 375 3.83 8.05 -15.31
CA GLU A 375 2.43 8.27 -15.70
C GLU A 375 1.97 7.34 -16.82
N LEU A 376 2.85 7.04 -17.79
CA LEU A 376 2.60 6.10 -18.88
C LEU A 376 2.26 4.68 -18.38
N THR A 377 2.85 4.27 -17.26
CA THR A 377 2.68 2.94 -16.66
C THR A 377 1.66 2.92 -15.51
N SER A 378 0.90 4.01 -15.37
CA SER A 378 -0.13 4.22 -14.33
C SER A 378 0.40 4.43 -12.90
N GLY A 379 1.59 5.00 -12.74
CA GLY A 379 2.17 5.34 -11.44
C GLY A 379 1.30 6.22 -10.54
N TYR A 380 0.42 7.03 -11.13
CA TYR A 380 -0.55 7.83 -10.37
C TYR A 380 -1.49 6.98 -9.49
N LYS A 381 -1.68 5.70 -9.80
CA LYS A 381 -2.45 4.76 -8.95
C LYS A 381 -1.68 4.40 -7.68
N GLY A 382 -0.40 4.07 -7.79
CA GLY A 382 0.47 3.83 -6.62
C GLY A 382 0.64 5.09 -5.77
N TYR A 383 0.77 6.25 -6.41
CA TYR A 383 0.75 7.55 -5.72
C TYR A 383 -0.56 7.75 -4.94
N GLY A 384 -1.71 7.52 -5.58
CA GLY A 384 -3.01 7.62 -4.93
C GLY A 384 -3.17 6.68 -3.73
N LEU A 385 -2.67 5.45 -3.83
CA LEU A 385 -2.64 4.51 -2.69
C LEU A 385 -1.74 5.02 -1.55
N GLY A 386 -0.56 5.54 -1.86
CA GLY A 386 0.34 6.09 -0.85
C GLY A 386 -0.25 7.33 -0.16
N ALA A 387 -0.94 8.20 -0.91
CA ALA A 387 -1.65 9.35 -0.36
C ALA A 387 -2.81 8.92 0.54
N MET A 388 -3.58 7.92 0.13
CA MET A 388 -4.65 7.32 0.96
C MET A 388 -4.08 6.81 2.29
N VAL A 389 -2.97 6.08 2.27
CA VAL A 389 -2.32 5.61 3.50
C VAL A 389 -1.88 6.78 4.37
N ASP A 390 -1.28 7.83 3.82
CA ASP A 390 -0.84 9.00 4.62
C ASP A 390 -2.02 9.78 5.23
N ILE A 391 -3.12 9.89 4.49
CA ILE A 391 -4.36 10.51 5.00
C ILE A 391 -4.91 9.71 6.18
N LEU A 392 -5.01 8.38 6.05
CA LEU A 392 -5.59 7.54 7.09
C LEU A 392 -4.67 7.40 8.30
N SER A 393 -3.37 7.29 8.06
CA SER A 393 -2.39 7.03 9.10
C SER A 393 -1.87 8.30 9.74
N GLY A 394 -1.46 9.31 8.98
CA GLY A 394 -0.94 10.58 9.49
C GLY A 394 -2.04 11.59 9.79
N VAL A 395 -2.73 12.09 8.75
CA VAL A 395 -3.69 13.20 8.88
C VAL A 395 -4.83 12.87 9.84
N MET A 396 -5.47 11.70 9.66
CA MET A 396 -6.63 11.30 10.46
C MET A 396 -6.27 10.94 11.91
N SER A 397 -5.07 10.43 12.17
CA SER A 397 -4.63 10.12 13.53
C SER A 397 -4.05 11.33 14.27
N GLY A 398 -3.84 12.47 13.58
CA GLY A 398 -3.18 13.63 14.16
C GLY A 398 -1.69 13.40 14.43
N ALA A 399 -1.04 12.54 13.65
CA ALA A 399 0.41 12.36 13.63
C ALA A 399 1.05 13.24 12.55
N ASN A 400 2.39 13.27 12.48
CA ASN A 400 3.09 13.85 11.34
C ASN A 400 2.68 13.12 10.04
N TYR A 401 2.57 13.87 8.95
CA TYR A 401 2.23 13.38 7.62
C TYR A 401 3.07 14.09 6.55
N SER A 402 3.21 13.45 5.39
CA SER A 402 3.98 13.97 4.26
C SER A 402 5.39 14.45 4.69
N THR A 403 5.80 15.64 4.26
CA THR A 403 7.12 16.22 4.52
C THR A 403 7.37 16.61 5.98
N GLN A 404 6.37 16.50 6.86
CA GLN A 404 6.54 16.68 8.31
C GLN A 404 7.19 15.47 8.97
N VAL A 405 7.11 14.28 8.35
CA VAL A 405 7.74 13.08 8.89
C VAL A 405 9.26 13.18 8.74
N ARG A 406 9.99 13.10 9.86
CA ARG A 406 11.46 13.16 9.86
C ARG A 406 12.07 12.04 9.02
N LYS A 407 13.30 12.26 8.54
CA LYS A 407 14.11 11.19 7.94
C LYS A 407 14.55 10.19 9.02
N TRP A 408 14.57 8.89 8.66
CA TRP A 408 15.09 7.83 9.52
C TRP A 408 16.43 7.31 8.97
N THR A 409 17.50 7.43 9.75
CA THR A 409 18.87 7.09 9.33
C THR A 409 19.61 6.29 10.39
N HIS A 410 20.74 5.68 10.04
CA HIS A 410 21.56 4.93 11.01
C HIS A 410 22.12 5.81 12.14
N ALA A 411 22.28 7.11 11.91
CA ALA A 411 22.72 8.06 12.94
C ALA A 411 21.60 8.42 13.94
N GLY A 412 20.40 7.84 13.78
CA GLY A 412 19.20 8.27 14.50
C GLY A 412 18.66 9.60 13.97
N ALA A 413 17.72 10.18 14.71
CA ALA A 413 17.38 11.59 14.59
C ALA A 413 17.03 12.16 15.95
N ASP A 414 17.37 13.42 16.19
CA ASP A 414 17.17 14.12 17.47
C ASP A 414 15.72 14.62 17.66
N SER A 415 14.75 13.91 17.09
CA SER A 415 13.33 14.25 17.21
C SER A 415 12.46 13.01 17.18
N ALA A 416 11.28 13.10 17.80
CA ALA A 416 10.27 12.05 17.71
C ALA A 416 9.85 11.84 16.25
N ALA A 417 9.66 10.59 15.84
CA ALA A 417 9.18 10.31 14.49
C ALA A 417 7.73 10.76 14.29
N ASP A 418 6.91 10.57 15.34
CA ASP A 418 5.47 10.80 15.35
C ASP A 418 4.80 10.19 14.10
N LEU A 419 5.10 8.91 13.85
CA LEU A 419 4.47 8.17 12.76
C LEU A 419 3.02 7.87 13.12
N GLY A 420 2.19 7.95 12.08
CA GLY A 420 0.79 7.58 12.13
C GLY A 420 0.57 6.15 11.69
N GLN A 421 -0.34 5.42 12.34
CA GLN A 421 -0.63 4.00 12.07
C GLN A 421 -2.14 3.72 12.10
N VAL A 422 -2.58 2.74 11.31
CA VAL A 422 -3.98 2.28 11.27
C VAL A 422 -4.04 0.77 11.31
N PHE A 423 -4.96 0.24 12.11
CA PHE A 423 -5.21 -1.17 12.30
C PHE A 423 -6.70 -1.45 12.21
N ILE A 424 -7.08 -2.37 11.35
CA ILE A 424 -8.49 -2.73 11.11
C ILE A 424 -8.64 -4.23 11.29
N ALA A 425 -9.63 -4.64 12.07
CA ALA A 425 -10.06 -6.02 12.17
C ALA A 425 -11.55 -6.10 11.80
N VAL A 426 -11.92 -7.09 11.00
CA VAL A 426 -13.30 -7.29 10.53
C VAL A 426 -13.68 -8.74 10.79
N ASP A 427 -14.81 -8.96 11.47
CA ASP A 427 -15.41 -10.29 11.61
C ASP A 427 -16.18 -10.64 10.34
N PRO A 428 -15.70 -11.57 9.51
CA PRO A 428 -16.39 -11.94 8.27
C PRO A 428 -17.78 -12.55 8.53
N ASN A 429 -18.02 -13.11 9.73
CA ASN A 429 -19.29 -13.74 10.08
C ASN A 429 -20.42 -12.75 10.33
N CYS A 430 -20.11 -11.45 10.45
CA CYS A 430 -21.12 -10.39 10.47
C CYS A 430 -21.69 -10.06 9.08
N PHE A 431 -21.20 -10.68 8.01
CA PHE A 431 -21.62 -10.44 6.63
C PHE A 431 -22.25 -11.71 6.03
N ALA A 432 -21.81 -12.12 4.83
CA ALA A 432 -22.32 -13.31 4.18
C ALA A 432 -21.70 -14.59 4.78
N PRO A 433 -22.49 -15.66 5.01
CA PRO A 433 -21.99 -16.92 5.60
C PRO A 433 -20.96 -17.60 4.70
N ASN A 434 -20.19 -18.57 5.19
CA ASN A 434 -19.22 -19.36 4.40
C ASN A 434 -18.11 -18.52 3.75
N PHE A 435 -17.52 -17.60 4.52
CA PHE A 435 -16.46 -16.72 4.03
C PHE A 435 -15.19 -17.50 3.68
N GLU A 436 -14.76 -18.40 4.56
CA GLU A 436 -13.54 -19.19 4.42
C GLU A 436 -13.59 -20.16 3.22
N GLU A 437 -14.76 -20.75 2.92
CA GLU A 437 -14.94 -21.59 1.72
C GLU A 437 -14.85 -20.75 0.44
N ARG A 438 -15.46 -19.55 0.42
CA ARG A 438 -15.32 -18.63 -0.72
C ARG A 438 -13.90 -18.12 -0.87
N MET A 439 -13.16 -17.92 0.21
CA MET A 439 -11.74 -17.60 0.17
C MET A 439 -10.93 -18.75 -0.44
N ALA A 440 -11.25 -20.02 -0.10
CA ALA A 440 -10.61 -21.17 -0.72
C ALA A 440 -10.90 -21.26 -2.23
N ASP A 441 -12.15 -21.02 -2.66
CA ASP A 441 -12.51 -20.94 -4.09
C ASP A 441 -11.79 -19.78 -4.79
N PHE A 442 -11.77 -18.58 -4.20
CA PHE A 442 -11.05 -17.42 -4.71
C PHE A 442 -9.55 -17.73 -4.93
N ASN A 443 -8.90 -18.28 -3.91
CA ASN A 443 -7.49 -18.67 -3.98
C ASN A 443 -7.23 -19.73 -5.05
N SER A 444 -8.11 -20.75 -5.14
CA SER A 444 -8.01 -21.82 -6.13
C SER A 444 -8.17 -21.29 -7.55
N ARG A 445 -9.10 -20.36 -7.80
CA ARG A 445 -9.29 -19.75 -9.13
C ARG A 445 -8.07 -18.98 -9.59
N LEU A 446 -7.45 -18.22 -8.68
CA LEU A 446 -6.25 -17.46 -8.99
C LEU A 446 -5.05 -18.37 -9.26
N ARG A 447 -4.75 -19.33 -8.37
CA ARG A 447 -3.64 -20.29 -8.58
C ARG A 447 -3.88 -21.22 -9.78
N GLY A 448 -5.15 -21.51 -10.09
CA GLY A 448 -5.56 -22.36 -11.21
C GLY A 448 -5.56 -21.68 -12.58
N ALA A 449 -5.28 -20.38 -12.66
CA ALA A 449 -5.11 -19.70 -13.95
C ALA A 449 -3.90 -20.25 -14.70
N THR A 450 -4.02 -20.42 -16.02
CA THR A 450 -2.93 -20.95 -16.86
C THR A 450 -1.72 -20.03 -16.80
N PRO A 451 -0.55 -20.50 -16.30
CA PRO A 451 0.65 -19.68 -16.27
C PRO A 451 1.19 -19.45 -17.68
N THR A 452 1.73 -18.25 -17.95
CA THR A 452 2.40 -17.93 -19.22
C THR A 452 3.65 -18.80 -19.45
N ASP A 453 4.32 -19.15 -18.35
CA ASP A 453 5.49 -20.03 -18.33
C ASP A 453 5.18 -21.18 -17.34
N PRO A 454 5.01 -22.42 -17.82
CA PRO A 454 4.69 -23.56 -16.95
C PRO A 454 5.69 -23.82 -15.81
N SER A 455 6.93 -23.30 -15.92
CA SER A 455 7.92 -23.39 -14.84
C SER A 455 7.73 -22.37 -13.72
N LYS A 456 6.82 -21.40 -13.91
CA LYS A 456 6.52 -20.31 -12.97
C LYS A 456 5.01 -20.28 -12.69
N PRO A 457 4.53 -21.13 -11.76
CA PRO A 457 3.11 -21.17 -11.43
C PRO A 457 2.63 -19.82 -10.88
N VAL A 458 1.34 -19.54 -11.04
CA VAL A 458 0.70 -18.35 -10.47
C VAL A 458 0.77 -18.43 -8.94
N LEU A 459 1.18 -17.33 -8.31
CA LEU A 459 1.33 -17.22 -6.86
C LEU A 459 0.27 -16.27 -6.29
N LEU A 460 -0.17 -16.56 -5.08
CA LEU A 460 -0.91 -15.62 -4.26
C LEU A 460 0.02 -14.78 -3.40
N ALA A 461 -0.52 -13.66 -2.91
CA ALA A 461 0.13 -12.89 -1.88
C ALA A 461 0.30 -13.77 -0.62
N GLY A 462 1.54 -13.89 -0.14
CA GLY A 462 1.92 -14.75 0.99
C GLY A 462 2.53 -16.10 0.59
N ASP A 463 2.43 -16.54 -0.66
CA ASP A 463 3.00 -17.84 -1.09
C ASP A 463 4.53 -17.83 -1.05
N LYS A 464 5.16 -16.71 -1.43
CA LYS A 464 6.62 -16.57 -1.38
C LYS A 464 7.14 -16.61 0.05
N GLU A 465 6.46 -15.90 0.94
CA GLU A 465 6.79 -15.84 2.37
C GLU A 465 6.56 -17.20 3.02
N LYS A 466 5.47 -17.92 2.68
CA LYS A 466 5.21 -19.29 3.14
C LYS A 466 6.34 -20.24 2.72
N LYS A 467 6.78 -20.16 1.47
CA LYS A 467 7.93 -20.94 1.00
C LYS A 467 9.22 -20.54 1.74
N GLY A 468 9.48 -19.24 1.89
CA GLY A 468 10.66 -18.73 2.59
C GLY A 468 10.76 -19.24 4.03
N MET A 469 9.65 -19.21 4.78
CA MET A 469 9.58 -19.78 6.13
C MET A 469 9.90 -21.27 6.15
N ALA A 470 9.32 -22.06 5.24
CA ALA A 470 9.59 -23.49 5.14
C ALA A 470 11.07 -23.79 4.79
N ASP A 471 11.67 -22.97 3.93
CA ASP A 471 13.09 -23.08 3.57
C ASP A 471 13.99 -22.76 4.78
N VAL A 472 13.64 -21.77 5.60
CA VAL A 472 14.34 -21.46 6.86
C VAL A 472 14.21 -22.59 7.88
N ASP A 473 13.00 -23.13 8.05
CA ASP A 473 12.75 -24.24 8.98
C ASP A 473 13.51 -25.50 8.57
N ALA A 474 13.53 -25.83 7.28
CA ALA A 474 14.28 -26.96 6.73
C ALA A 474 15.79 -26.79 6.87
N ALA A 475 16.31 -25.55 6.78
CA ALA A 475 17.72 -25.26 7.02
C ALA A 475 18.09 -25.30 8.51
N GLY A 476 17.12 -25.26 9.43
CA GLY A 476 17.34 -25.20 10.88
C GLY A 476 17.70 -23.80 11.41
N GLY A 477 17.63 -22.76 10.57
CA GLY A 477 18.00 -21.41 10.97
C GLY A 477 17.98 -20.40 9.81
N ILE A 478 18.06 -19.12 10.19
CA ILE A 478 18.09 -17.99 9.27
C ILE A 478 19.54 -17.78 8.81
N GLN A 479 19.72 -17.64 7.50
CA GLN A 479 21.00 -17.23 6.92
C GLN A 479 21.10 -15.70 6.90
N TYR A 480 22.05 -15.15 7.64
CA TYR A 480 22.39 -13.73 7.58
C TYR A 480 23.61 -13.48 6.72
N LEU A 481 23.67 -12.29 6.10
CA LEU A 481 24.85 -11.83 5.37
C LEU A 481 26.01 -11.56 6.35
N GLU A 482 27.25 -11.76 5.90
CA GLU A 482 28.45 -11.57 6.73
C GLU A 482 28.51 -10.17 7.35
N ASN A 483 28.16 -9.13 6.59
CA ASN A 483 28.12 -7.76 7.11
C ASN A 483 27.11 -7.60 8.24
N GLN A 484 25.95 -8.25 8.15
CA GLN A 484 24.95 -8.22 9.22
C GLN A 484 25.47 -8.92 10.48
N LEU A 485 26.15 -10.06 10.32
CA LEU A 485 26.79 -10.77 11.44
C LEU A 485 27.89 -9.93 12.12
N LYS A 486 28.66 -9.15 11.34
CA LYS A 486 29.65 -8.19 11.88
C LYS A 486 28.98 -7.08 12.68
N THR A 487 27.88 -6.49 12.17
CA THR A 487 27.09 -5.52 12.92
C THR A 487 26.58 -6.11 14.24
N CYS A 488 26.07 -7.34 14.23
CA CYS A 488 25.62 -8.01 15.47
C CYS A 488 26.77 -8.28 16.44
N ALA A 489 27.95 -8.67 15.96
CA ALA A 489 29.12 -8.86 16.83
C ALA A 489 29.56 -7.54 17.49
N ASN A 490 29.59 -6.45 16.73
CA ASN A 490 29.90 -5.12 17.26
C ASN A 490 28.86 -4.66 18.29
N LEU A 491 27.56 -4.86 18.02
CA LEU A 491 26.50 -4.57 18.98
C LEU A 491 26.66 -5.38 20.26
N ALA A 492 27.03 -6.67 20.16
CA ALA A 492 27.25 -7.51 21.33
C ALA A 492 28.39 -6.97 22.23
N GLU A 493 29.47 -6.52 21.61
CA GLU A 493 30.61 -5.90 22.31
C GLU A 493 30.23 -4.58 22.99
N ILE A 494 29.60 -3.66 22.23
CA ILE A 494 29.19 -2.34 22.73
C ILE A 494 28.20 -2.47 23.89
N LEU A 495 27.20 -3.34 23.73
CA LEU A 495 26.14 -3.55 24.72
C LEU A 495 26.54 -4.52 25.83
N LYS A 496 27.72 -5.15 25.74
CA LYS A 496 28.24 -6.14 26.69
C LYS A 496 27.27 -7.32 26.92
N ILE A 497 26.71 -7.85 25.84
CA ILE A 497 25.79 -8.99 25.86
C ILE A 497 26.43 -10.22 25.19
N LYS A 498 25.79 -11.38 25.36
CA LYS A 498 26.24 -12.61 24.70
C LYS A 498 26.10 -12.50 23.17
N PRO A 499 27.16 -12.74 22.38
CA PRO A 499 27.09 -12.70 20.93
C PRO A 499 26.18 -13.79 20.36
N LEU A 500 25.82 -13.66 19.08
CA LEU A 500 25.10 -14.71 18.36
C LEU A 500 25.89 -16.03 18.34
N SER A 501 25.17 -17.12 18.56
CA SER A 501 25.64 -18.48 18.28
C SER A 501 25.12 -18.97 16.93
N PHE A 502 25.82 -19.95 16.37
CA PHE A 502 25.56 -20.50 15.04
C PHE A 502 25.25 -21.99 15.14
N VAL A 503 24.48 -22.50 14.18
CA VAL A 503 24.11 -23.92 14.07
C VAL A 503 24.97 -24.61 13.01
#